data_AF-A0A8S4FT55-F1
#
_entry.id   AF-A0A8S4FT55-F1
#
_cell.length_a   1.000
_cell.length_b   1.000
_cell.length_c   1.000
_cell.angle_alpha   90.00
_cell.angle_beta   90.00
_cell.angle_gamma   90.00
#
_symmetry.space_group_name_H-M   'P 1'
#
loop_
_entity.id
_entity.type
_entity.pdbx_description
1 polymer ?
#
loop_
_entity_poly.entity_id
_entity_poly.type
_entity_poly.pdbx_seq_one_letter_code
_entity_poly.pdbx_strand_id
1 'polypeptide(L)'
;MIPATVLLAVLPSVLCLSPPLLFESLKSEPTISTLYTTDKKADKITNECLVEMYPRNLYNYPLNIDKNDVPCILHCVLKKFGIMSNDGKIIIKNYYRRVQQIHRYDPRILISDVGDTCAQKIKSMDLSRDVCKKAKVFNECTQLFAVSLKDSGR
;
A
#
# COMPACT_ATOMS: atom_id res chain seq x y z
N MET A 1 12.51 74.68 13.54
CA MET A 1 13.97 74.91 13.48
C MET A 1 14.65 73.74 14.20
N ILE A 2 15.51 73.00 13.50
CA ILE A 2 16.29 71.81 13.93
C ILE A 2 17.75 72.30 14.11
N PRO A 3 18.59 71.83 15.08
CA PRO A 3 19.42 70.60 14.92
C PRO A 3 19.69 69.78 16.21
N ALA A 4 19.73 68.44 16.07
CA ALA A 4 20.89 67.53 16.17
C ALA A 4 21.51 67.41 17.59
N THR A 5 21.80 66.24 18.17
CA THR A 5 22.77 65.24 17.68
C THR A 5 22.65 63.91 18.46
N VAL A 6 22.62 62.81 17.72
CA VAL A 6 23.21 61.46 17.89
C VAL A 6 23.74 61.02 19.28
N LEU A 7 23.31 59.83 19.74
CA LEU A 7 24.20 58.88 20.42
C LEU A 7 23.87 57.43 20.00
N LEU A 8 24.88 56.75 19.48
CA LEU A 8 24.90 55.32 19.13
C LEU A 8 24.86 54.45 20.40
N ALA A 9 24.12 53.33 20.34
CA ALA A 9 24.48 52.12 21.06
C ALA A 9 24.22 50.91 20.16
N VAL A 10 25.24 50.05 20.07
CA VAL A 10 25.45 48.99 19.10
C VAL A 10 25.21 47.63 19.79
N LEU A 11 24.89 46.62 18.98
CA LEU A 11 25.05 45.15 19.17
C LEU A 11 23.80 44.35 19.59
N PRO A 12 23.70 43.04 19.24
CA PRO A 12 24.37 42.30 18.17
C PRO A 12 23.43 41.51 17.25
N SER A 13 23.94 41.25 16.05
CA SER A 13 23.42 40.35 15.02
C SER A 13 23.20 38.94 15.56
N VAL A 14 21.97 38.43 15.44
CA VAL A 14 21.70 36.98 15.48
C VAL A 14 21.26 36.56 14.09
N LEU A 15 22.25 36.14 13.31
CA LEU A 15 22.08 35.22 12.18
C LEU A 15 21.53 33.91 12.73
N CYS A 16 20.20 33.77 12.77
CA CYS A 16 19.58 32.45 12.81
C CYS A 16 19.15 32.10 11.38
N LEU A 17 20.12 31.60 10.61
CA LEU A 17 19.85 30.63 9.55
C LEU A 17 19.11 29.46 10.21
N SER A 18 17.78 29.48 10.16
CA SER A 18 17.02 28.25 10.30
C SER A 18 17.22 27.48 9.00
N PRO A 19 17.66 26.21 9.04
CA PRO A 19 17.70 25.39 7.83
C PRO A 19 16.28 25.36 7.25
N PRO A 20 16.11 25.40 5.91
CA PRO A 20 14.92 24.78 5.36
C PRO A 20 14.99 23.32 5.80
N LEU A 21 14.17 22.95 6.79
CA LEU A 21 13.86 21.56 7.00
C LEU A 21 13.27 21.09 5.68
N LEU A 22 14.13 20.43 4.92
CA LEU A 22 13.80 19.49 3.88
C LEU A 22 12.79 18.50 4.48
N PHE A 23 11.51 18.88 4.53
CA PHE A 23 10.45 17.94 4.20
C PHE A 23 10.58 17.70 2.69
N GLU A 24 11.67 17.01 2.36
CA GLU A 24 11.89 16.41 1.07
C GLU A 24 10.82 15.34 0.95
N SER A 25 9.71 15.79 0.38
CA SER A 25 8.76 15.01 -0.38
C SER A 25 8.66 13.56 0.10
N LEU A 26 7.66 13.25 0.94
CA LEU A 26 7.00 11.96 0.82
C LEU A 26 6.42 11.90 -0.61
N LYS A 27 7.28 11.61 -1.60
CA LYS A 27 6.87 11.00 -2.86
C LYS A 27 6.33 9.64 -2.43
N SER A 28 5.06 9.64 -2.07
CA SER A 28 4.43 8.53 -1.37
C SER A 28 4.69 7.25 -2.14
N GLU A 29 5.24 6.28 -1.43
CA GLU A 29 5.44 4.93 -1.93
C GLU A 29 4.12 4.41 -2.52
N PRO A 30 4.16 3.62 -3.59
CA PRO A 30 2.96 2.99 -4.12
C PRO A 30 2.33 2.08 -3.06
N THR A 31 1.05 2.27 -2.77
CA THR A 31 0.35 1.55 -1.70
C THR A 31 -0.78 0.68 -2.24
N ILE A 32 -0.70 -0.62 -1.94
CA ILE A 32 -1.89 -1.47 -1.95
C ILE A 32 -2.51 -1.35 -0.57
N SER A 33 -3.58 -0.57 -0.48
CA SER A 33 -4.38 -0.46 0.73
C SER A 33 -5.43 -1.57 0.77
N THR A 34 -6.04 -1.83 1.91
CA THR A 34 -7.35 -2.51 1.89
C THR A 34 -8.43 -1.47 1.60
N LEU A 35 -9.65 -1.90 1.25
CA LEU A 35 -10.81 -1.01 1.27
C LEU A 35 -11.01 -0.32 2.64
N TYR A 36 -10.31 -0.79 3.67
CA TYR A 36 -10.40 -0.36 5.05
C TYR A 36 -9.12 0.39 5.43
N THR A 37 -9.23 1.72 5.49
CA THR A 37 -8.13 2.69 5.57
C THR A 37 -7.24 2.63 6.82
N THR A 38 -7.41 1.62 7.69
CA THR A 38 -6.70 1.49 8.98
C THR A 38 -5.94 0.17 9.16
N ASP A 39 -5.89 -0.69 8.14
CA ASP A 39 -5.28 -2.01 8.24
C ASP A 39 -3.74 -1.98 8.13
N LYS A 40 -3.08 -1.52 9.20
CA LYS A 40 -1.60 -1.46 9.30
C LYS A 40 -0.90 -2.78 8.98
N LYS A 41 -1.58 -3.92 9.19
CA LYS A 41 -1.03 -5.24 8.85
C LYS A 41 -0.99 -5.45 7.35
N ALA A 42 -2.01 -4.99 6.61
CA ALA A 42 -1.97 -4.98 5.14
C ALA A 42 -0.81 -4.12 4.64
N ASP A 43 -0.67 -2.89 5.15
CA ASP A 43 0.40 -1.98 4.74
C ASP A 43 1.79 -2.60 4.93
N LYS A 44 2.04 -3.20 6.11
CA LYS A 44 3.29 -3.89 6.41
C LYS A 44 3.57 -5.02 5.41
N ILE A 45 2.58 -5.88 5.17
CA ILE A 45 2.72 -7.04 4.28
C ILE A 45 2.91 -6.60 2.82
N THR A 46 2.21 -5.54 2.39
CA THR A 46 2.43 -4.92 1.09
C THR A 46 3.87 -4.44 0.95
N ASN A 47 4.39 -3.71 1.94
CA ASN A 47 5.78 -3.23 1.91
C ASN A 47 6.80 -4.37 1.88
N GLU A 48 6.56 -5.45 2.62
CA GLU A 48 7.41 -6.66 2.53
C GLU A 48 7.41 -7.23 1.10
N CYS A 49 6.25 -7.34 0.46
CA CYS A 49 6.14 -7.80 -0.93
C CYS A 49 6.85 -6.87 -1.92
N LEU A 50 6.75 -5.56 -1.73
CA LEU A 50 7.45 -4.59 -2.57
C LEU A 50 8.96 -4.69 -2.42
N VAL A 51 9.48 -4.89 -1.21
CA VAL A 51 10.92 -5.08 -0.98
C VAL A 51 11.43 -6.41 -1.55
N GLU A 52 10.62 -7.47 -1.49
CA GLU A 52 10.94 -8.77 -2.11
C GLU A 52 10.98 -8.69 -3.64
N MET A 53 10.04 -7.95 -4.25
CA MET A 53 9.95 -7.80 -5.71
C MET A 53 10.90 -6.74 -6.29
N TYR A 54 11.15 -5.67 -5.54
CA TYR A 54 11.99 -4.54 -5.95
C TYR A 54 13.06 -4.25 -4.88
N PRO A 55 14.10 -5.08 -4.79
CA PRO A 55 15.12 -4.91 -3.76
C PRO A 55 15.93 -3.62 -3.99
N ARG A 56 16.24 -2.91 -2.90
CA ARG A 56 16.84 -1.56 -2.92
C ARG A 56 18.21 -1.47 -3.61
N ASN A 57 18.93 -2.59 -3.74
CA ASN A 57 20.21 -2.64 -4.44
C ASN A 57 20.05 -2.71 -5.96
N LEU A 58 18.84 -2.99 -6.47
CA LEU A 58 18.56 -3.12 -7.91
C LEU A 58 17.61 -2.03 -8.44
N TYR A 59 16.85 -1.38 -7.57
CA TYR A 59 15.83 -0.40 -7.96
C TYR A 59 16.01 0.94 -7.24
N ASN A 60 15.79 2.02 -7.99
CA ASN A 60 15.81 3.38 -7.45
C ASN A 60 14.48 3.74 -6.79
N TYR A 61 14.56 4.50 -5.69
CA TYR A 61 13.39 4.98 -4.95
C TYR A 61 13.18 6.48 -5.17
N PRO A 62 11.93 6.98 -5.17
CA PRO A 62 10.68 6.26 -4.94
C PRO A 62 10.34 5.28 -6.07
N LEU A 63 9.81 4.11 -5.72
CA LEU A 63 9.48 3.06 -6.69
C LEU A 63 8.39 3.53 -7.66
N ASN A 64 8.66 3.34 -8.95
CA ASN A 64 7.64 3.45 -9.98
C ASN A 64 7.17 2.02 -10.34
N ILE A 65 6.02 1.61 -9.80
CA ILE A 65 5.48 0.27 -10.02
C ILE A 65 4.74 0.22 -11.35
N ASP A 66 5.11 -0.74 -12.19
CA ASP A 66 4.35 -1.03 -13.40
C ASP A 66 2.97 -1.61 -13.00
N LYS A 67 1.91 -1.11 -13.66
CA LYS A 67 0.55 -1.64 -13.53
C LYS A 67 0.49 -3.15 -13.83
N ASN A 68 1.41 -3.65 -14.66
CA ASN A 68 1.55 -5.07 -14.99
C ASN A 68 2.07 -5.92 -13.82
N ASP A 69 2.73 -5.33 -12.83
CA ASP A 69 3.29 -6.04 -11.67
C ASP A 69 2.28 -6.20 -10.53
N VAL A 70 1.22 -5.37 -10.51
CA VAL A 70 0.11 -5.42 -9.54
C VAL A 70 -0.45 -6.84 -9.30
N PRO A 71 -0.72 -7.68 -10.32
CA PRO A 71 -1.24 -9.02 -10.11
C PRO A 71 -0.30 -9.88 -9.24
N CYS A 72 1.01 -9.76 -9.44
CA CYS A 72 1.99 -10.53 -8.66
C CYS A 72 2.22 -9.93 -7.26
N ILE A 73 2.14 -8.60 -7.11
CA ILE A 73 2.14 -7.99 -5.77
C ILE A 73 0.93 -8.48 -4.97
N LEU A 74 -0.27 -8.51 -5.58
CA LEU A 74 -1.47 -9.07 -4.95
C LEU A 74 -1.31 -10.55 -4.60
N HIS A 75 -0.69 -11.36 -5.48
CA HIS A 75 -0.38 -12.76 -5.17
C HIS A 75 0.51 -12.88 -3.94
N CYS A 76 1.59 -12.10 -3.86
CA CYS A 76 2.48 -12.08 -2.70
C CYS A 76 1.72 -11.71 -1.41
N VAL A 77 0.88 -10.68 -1.45
CA VAL A 77 0.09 -10.23 -0.30
C VAL A 77 -0.88 -11.33 0.14
N LEU A 78 -1.68 -11.89 -0.78
CA LEU A 78 -2.61 -12.98 -0.48
C LEU A 78 -1.90 -14.22 0.05
N LYS A 79 -0.71 -14.53 -0.46
CA LYS A 79 0.15 -15.61 0.02
C LYS A 79 0.61 -15.38 1.45
N LYS A 80 1.11 -14.20 1.79
CA LYS A 80 1.55 -13.87 3.16
C LYS A 80 0.40 -13.86 4.17
N PHE A 81 -0.83 -13.55 3.74
CA PHE A 81 -2.03 -13.75 4.57
C PHE A 81 -2.50 -15.20 4.65
N GLY A 82 -1.90 -16.11 3.88
CA GLY A 82 -2.30 -17.51 3.76
C GLY A 82 -3.63 -17.69 3.04
N ILE A 83 -4.17 -16.66 2.39
CA ILE A 83 -5.41 -16.71 1.61
C ILE A 83 -5.18 -17.45 0.28
N MET A 84 -3.94 -17.43 -0.21
CA MET A 84 -3.52 -18.13 -1.40
C MET A 84 -2.23 -18.91 -1.12
N SER A 85 -2.03 -20.03 -1.80
CA SER A 85 -0.79 -20.78 -1.75
C SER A 85 0.19 -20.35 -2.85
N ASN A 86 1.40 -20.92 -2.84
CA ASN A 86 2.42 -20.68 -3.88
C ASN A 86 1.92 -21.08 -5.28
N ASP A 87 1.19 -22.18 -5.40
CA ASP A 87 0.57 -22.69 -6.64
C ASP A 87 -0.76 -22.01 -7.00
N GLY A 88 -1.16 -20.98 -6.24
CA GLY A 88 -2.34 -20.20 -6.53
C GLY A 88 -3.66 -20.88 -6.14
N LYS A 89 -3.64 -21.85 -5.20
CA LYS A 89 -4.85 -22.40 -4.58
C LYS A 89 -5.39 -21.41 -3.55
N ILE A 90 -6.67 -21.06 -3.66
CA ILE A 90 -7.36 -20.19 -2.71
C ILE A 90 -7.77 -21.02 -1.48
N ILE A 91 -7.37 -20.56 -0.29
CA ILE A 91 -7.66 -21.17 1.00
C ILE A 91 -8.77 -20.35 1.66
N ILE A 92 -10.02 -20.70 1.33
CA ILE A 92 -11.16 -19.81 1.64
C ILE A 92 -11.37 -19.55 3.13
N LYS A 93 -11.06 -20.53 3.99
CA LYS A 93 -11.07 -20.36 5.44
C LYS A 93 -10.21 -19.18 5.91
N ASN A 94 -9.06 -18.98 5.27
CA ASN A 94 -8.14 -17.89 5.61
C ASN A 94 -8.65 -16.54 5.10
N TYR A 95 -9.36 -16.51 3.97
CA TYR A 95 -10.08 -15.33 3.49
C TYR A 95 -11.11 -14.87 4.53
N TYR A 96 -12.02 -15.74 4.96
CA TYR A 96 -13.04 -15.37 5.94
C TYR A 96 -12.46 -14.95 7.28
N ARG A 97 -11.40 -15.63 7.73
CA ARG A 97 -10.65 -15.21 8.93
C ARG A 97 -10.08 -13.80 8.78
N ARG A 98 -9.59 -13.44 7.59
CA ARG A 98 -9.07 -12.08 7.32
C ARG A 98 -10.18 -11.04 7.32
N VAL A 99 -11.30 -11.32 6.65
CA VAL A 99 -12.49 -10.46 6.67
C VAL A 99 -12.96 -10.22 8.11
N GLN A 100 -13.06 -11.27 8.93
CA GLN A 100 -13.37 -11.15 10.37
C GLN A 100 -12.40 -10.24 11.14
N GLN A 101 -11.10 -10.34 10.87
CA GLN A 101 -10.09 -9.53 11.53
C GLN A 101 -10.21 -8.05 11.17
N ILE A 102 -10.51 -7.76 9.91
CA ILE A 102 -10.69 -6.39 9.41
C ILE A 102 -11.97 -5.77 10.00
N HIS A 103 -13.03 -6.56 10.10
CA HIS A 103 -14.36 -6.11 10.54
C HIS A 103 -14.67 -6.37 12.01
N ARG A 104 -13.65 -6.68 12.82
CA ARG A 104 -13.83 -7.10 14.22
C ARG A 104 -14.70 -6.13 15.03
N TYR A 105 -14.69 -4.85 14.68
CA TYR A 105 -15.41 -3.78 15.37
C TYR A 105 -16.59 -3.20 14.57
N ASP A 106 -16.92 -3.75 13.39
CA ASP A 106 -18.08 -3.31 12.60
C ASP A 106 -19.20 -4.37 12.67
N PRO A 107 -20.23 -4.17 13.52
CA PRO A 107 -21.31 -5.14 13.68
C PRO A 107 -22.24 -5.21 12.46
N ARG A 108 -22.11 -4.30 11.49
CA ARG A 108 -22.94 -4.27 10.27
C ARG A 108 -22.45 -5.26 9.22
N ILE A 109 -21.24 -5.77 9.38
CA ILE A 109 -20.60 -6.61 8.36
C ILE A 109 -20.91 -8.06 8.67
N LEU A 110 -21.89 -8.59 7.94
CA LEU A 110 -22.12 -10.02 7.86
C LEU A 110 -21.11 -10.63 6.89
N ILE A 111 -20.39 -11.65 7.33
CA ILE A 111 -19.46 -12.38 6.45
C ILE A 111 -20.31 -13.18 5.48
N SER A 112 -20.41 -12.68 4.25
CA SER A 112 -21.13 -13.31 3.15
C SER A 112 -20.31 -14.43 2.51
N ASP A 113 -20.98 -15.23 1.67
CA ASP A 113 -20.40 -16.27 0.82
C ASP A 113 -19.69 -15.72 -0.44
N VAL A 114 -19.41 -14.41 -0.48
CA VAL A 114 -18.71 -13.73 -1.59
C VAL A 114 -17.39 -14.42 -1.92
N GLY A 115 -16.64 -14.81 -0.88
CA GLY A 115 -15.37 -15.49 -1.05
C GLY A 115 -15.50 -16.82 -1.81
N ASP A 116 -16.44 -17.67 -1.39
CA ASP A 116 -16.71 -18.95 -2.06
C ASP A 116 -17.19 -18.74 -3.49
N THR A 117 -18.11 -17.80 -3.71
CA THR A 117 -18.62 -17.45 -5.05
C THR A 117 -17.48 -17.03 -5.98
N CYS A 118 -16.59 -16.14 -5.51
CA CYS A 118 -15.41 -15.70 -6.26
C CYS A 118 -14.44 -16.85 -6.54
N ALA A 119 -14.18 -17.73 -5.56
CA ALA A 119 -13.30 -18.87 -5.74
C ALA A 119 -13.86 -19.88 -6.76
N GLN A 120 -15.17 -20.13 -6.75
CA GLN A 120 -15.81 -21.01 -7.74
C GLN A 120 -15.80 -20.42 -9.14
N LYS A 121 -16.07 -19.11 -9.27
CA LYS A 121 -15.96 -18.41 -10.55
C LYS A 121 -14.55 -18.56 -11.15
N ILE A 122 -13.50 -18.40 -10.35
CA ILE A 122 -12.11 -18.56 -10.82
C ILE A 122 -11.80 -19.98 -11.27
N LYS A 123 -12.36 -21.02 -10.64
CA LYS A 123 -12.16 -22.41 -11.09
C LYS A 123 -12.71 -22.66 -12.49
N SER A 124 -13.76 -21.95 -12.89
CA SER A 124 -14.29 -22.00 -14.26
C SER A 124 -13.45 -21.24 -15.28
N MET A 125 -12.43 -20.49 -14.83
CA MET A 125 -11.52 -19.76 -15.69
C MET A 125 -10.25 -20.59 -15.95
N ASP A 126 -9.75 -20.62 -17.19
CA ASP A 126 -8.47 -21.23 -17.51
C ASP A 126 -7.29 -20.34 -17.08
N LEU A 127 -7.17 -20.15 -15.77
CA LEU A 127 -6.09 -19.40 -15.14
C LEU A 127 -5.12 -20.32 -14.41
N SER A 128 -5.25 -21.64 -14.57
CA SER A 128 -4.59 -22.67 -13.75
C SER A 128 -3.09 -22.43 -13.57
N ARG A 129 -2.40 -21.94 -14.61
CA ARG A 129 -0.95 -21.68 -14.66
C ARG A 129 -0.52 -20.26 -14.29
N ASP A 130 -1.44 -19.30 -14.23
CA ASP A 130 -1.12 -17.89 -13.95
C ASP A 130 -1.61 -17.48 -12.55
N VAL A 131 -0.75 -17.73 -11.56
CA VAL A 131 -1.06 -17.48 -10.14
C VAL A 131 -1.26 -16.00 -9.83
N CYS A 132 -0.55 -15.11 -10.54
CA CYS A 132 -0.67 -13.67 -10.37
C CYS A 132 -2.00 -13.15 -10.91
N LYS A 133 -2.42 -13.62 -12.09
CA LYS A 133 -3.73 -13.26 -12.66
C LYS A 133 -4.88 -13.84 -11.84
N LYS A 134 -4.76 -15.06 -11.31
CA LYS A 134 -5.75 -15.60 -10.34
C LYS A 134 -5.88 -14.69 -9.12
N ALA A 135 -4.76 -14.22 -8.56
CA ALA A 135 -4.75 -13.34 -7.40
C ALA A 135 -5.48 -12.02 -7.69
N LYS A 136 -5.21 -11.40 -8.85
CA LYS A 136 -5.91 -10.20 -9.31
C LYS A 136 -7.42 -10.42 -9.41
N VAL A 137 -7.84 -11.46 -10.13
CA VAL A 137 -9.28 -11.74 -10.33
C VAL A 137 -9.98 -12.02 -9.00
N PHE A 138 -9.33 -12.76 -8.09
CA PHE A 138 -9.87 -13.01 -6.75
C PHE A 138 -10.02 -11.72 -5.96
N ASN A 139 -9.00 -10.85 -5.99
CA ASN A 139 -9.04 -9.57 -5.31
C ASN A 139 -10.11 -8.63 -5.91
N GLU A 140 -10.26 -8.56 -7.22
CA GLU A 140 -11.27 -7.74 -7.88
C GLU A 140 -12.70 -8.21 -7.56
N CYS A 141 -12.90 -9.53 -7.46
CA CYS A 141 -14.18 -10.10 -7.13
C CYS A 141 -14.56 -9.90 -5.66
N THR A 142 -13.60 -10.08 -4.75
CA THR A 142 -13.84 -9.95 -3.29
C THR A 142 -13.70 -8.53 -2.77
N GLN A 143 -13.03 -7.67 -3.53
CA GLN A 143 -12.60 -6.32 -3.16
C GLN A 143 -11.84 -6.26 -1.83
N LEU A 144 -11.13 -7.33 -1.45
CA LEU A 144 -10.43 -7.38 -0.16
C LEU A 144 -9.34 -6.30 -0.04
N PHE A 145 -8.61 -6.05 -1.13
CA PHE A 145 -7.58 -5.02 -1.23
C PHE A 145 -7.93 -3.97 -2.29
N ALA A 146 -7.77 -2.70 -1.94
CA ALA A 146 -7.85 -1.57 -2.85
C ALA A 146 -6.45 -1.27 -3.40
N VAL A 147 -6.31 -1.29 -4.72
CA VAL A 147 -5.02 -0.96 -5.36
C VAL A 147 -5.02 0.52 -5.71
N SER A 148 -4.12 1.30 -5.09
CA SER A 148 -3.89 2.69 -5.45
C SER A 148 -2.43 2.87 -5.88
N LEU A 149 -2.22 2.96 -7.19
CA LEU A 149 -0.94 3.38 -7.72
C LEU A 149 -1.00 4.90 -7.92
N LYS A 150 -0.12 5.64 -7.24
CA LYS A 150 0.09 7.04 -7.64
C LYS A 150 0.86 7.02 -8.95
N ASP A 151 0.20 7.47 -10.01
CA ASP A 151 0.88 7.82 -11.25
C ASP A 151 1.90 8.92 -10.90
N SER A 152 3.18 8.57 -10.88
CA SER A 152 4.24 9.58 -10.88
C SER A 152 4.18 10.25 -12.25
N GLY A 153 3.55 11.42 -12.29
CA GLY A 153 3.21 12.16 -13.50
C GLY A 153 4.30 12.13 -14.55
N ARG A 154 3.89 11.81 -15.78
CA ARG A 154 4.68 12.02 -16.99
C ARG A 154 4.86 13.52 -17.23
#